data_AF-A0A4S0JRT8-F1
#
_entry.id   AF-A0A4S0JRT8-F1
#
_cell.length_a   1.000
_cell.length_b   1.000
_cell.length_c   1.000
_cell.angle_alpha   90.00
_cell.angle_beta   90.00
_cell.angle_gamma   90.00
#
_symmetry.space_group_name_H-M   'P 1'
#
loop_
_entity.id
_entity.type
_entity.pdbx_description
1 polymer ?
#
loop_
_entity_poly.entity_id
_entity_poly.type
_entity_poly.pdbx_seq_one_letter_code
_entity_poly.pdbx_strand_id
1 'polypeptide(L)' 'RFVLADVKVRPSGWVQTAHDVTIEIEGSKKPALTARWLTLTLIERQPETA' A
#
# COMPACT_ATOMS: atom_id res chain seq x y z
N ARG A 1 3.22 13.27 2.60
CA ARG A 1 4.29 12.28 2.32
C ARG A 1 3.63 10.95 1.96
N PHE A 2 4.05 10.25 0.91
CA PHE A 2 3.51 8.95 0.50
C PHE A 2 4.66 8.07 0.00
N VAL A 3 4.99 7.01 0.74
CA VAL A 3 6.16 6.16 0.46
C VAL A 3 5.72 4.70 0.48
N LEU A 4 5.98 3.96 -0.60
CA LEU A 4 5.86 2.50 -0.59
C LEU A 4 6.98 1.94 0.28
N ALA A 5 6.61 1.43 1.44
CA ALA A 5 7.57 1.09 2.46
C ALA A 5 7.76 -0.42 2.63
N ASP A 6 6.79 -1.23 2.20
CA ASP A 6 6.93 -2.68 2.13
C ASP A 6 5.99 -3.29 1.07
N VAL A 7 6.41 -4.42 0.50
CA VAL A 7 5.60 -5.26 -0.39
C VAL A 7 5.80 -6.72 0.00
N LYS A 8 4.71 -7.41 0.33
CA LYS A 8 4.71 -8.84 0.61
C LYS A 8 3.89 -9.58 -0.43
N VAL A 9 4.57 -10.36 -1.26
CA VAL A 9 3.95 -11.27 -2.22
C VAL A 9 3.79 -12.65 -1.58
N ARG A 10 2.58 -13.22 -1.63
CA ARG A 10 2.28 -14.56 -1.10
C ARG A 10 2.12 -15.56 -2.27
N PRO A 11 2.50 -16.83 -2.10
CA PRO A 11 2.33 -17.87 -3.14
C PRO A 11 0.89 -18.04 -3.62
N SER A 12 -0.09 -17.66 -2.80
CA SER A 12 -1.52 -17.70 -3.12
C SER A 12 -1.97 -16.63 -4.14
N GLY A 13 -1.07 -15.80 -4.66
CA GLY A 13 -1.41 -14.68 -5.55
C GLY A 13 -1.84 -13.40 -4.81
N TRP A 14 -1.91 -13.42 -3.48
CA TRP A 14 -2.18 -12.22 -2.69
C TRP A 14 -0.91 -11.38 -2.55
N VAL A 15 -1.02 -10.09 -2.86
CA VAL A 15 0.02 -9.09 -2.65
C VAL A 15 -0.47 -8.09 -1.63
N GLN A 16 0.31 -7.89 -0.56
CA GLN A 16 0.09 -6.81 0.39
C GLN A 16 1.09 -5.69 0.12
N THR A 17 0.61 -4.47 -0.05
CA THR A 17 1.45 -3.27 -0.12
C THR A 17 1.23 -2.43 1.13
N ALA A 18 2.31 -1.87 1.67
CA ALA A 18 2.27 -1.01 2.85
C ALA A 18 2.87 0.35 2.50
N HIS A 19 2.05 1.41 2.58
CA HIS A 19 2.47 2.77 2.32
C HIS A 19 2.54 3.56 3.62
N ASP A 20 3.67 4.21 3.87
CA ASP A 20 3.75 5.22 4.92
C ASP A 20 3.19 6.54 4.39
N VAL A 21 2.13 7.01 5.02
CA VAL A 21 1.35 8.18 4.61
C VAL A 21 1.37 9.22 5.72
N THR A 22 1.71 10.45 5.34
CA THR A 22 1.50 11.65 6.16
C THR A 22 0.56 12.57 5.40
N ILE A 23 -0.58 12.88 6.02
CA ILE A 23 -1.59 13.83 5.53
C ILE A 23 -1.47 15.11 6.35
N GLU A 24 -1.39 16.23 5.64
CA GLU A 24 -1.32 17.58 6.21
C GLU A 24 -2.64 18.31 5.94
N ILE A 25 -2.97 19.30 6.78
CA ILE A 25 -4.07 20.25 6.55
C ILE A 25 -3.44 21.63 6.47
N GLU A 26 -3.88 22.43 5.49
CA GLU A 26 -3.38 23.79 5.30
C GLU A 26 -3.57 24.64 6.58
N GLY A 27 -2.53 25.38 6.95
CA GLY A 27 -2.52 26.21 8.17
C GLY A 27 -2.27 25.44 9.48
N SER A 28 -2.25 24.10 9.47
CA SER A 28 -1.88 23.31 10.64
C SER A 28 -0.36 23.19 10.78
N LYS A 29 0.16 23.35 11.99
CA LYS A 29 1.59 23.11 12.31
C LYS A 29 1.92 21.64 12.49
N LYS A 30 0.92 20.79 12.72
CA LYS A 30 1.09 19.36 12.96
C LYS A 30 0.39 18.55 11.85
N PRO A 31 0.95 17.41 11.46
CA PRO A 31 0.28 16.50 10.53
C PRO A 31 -1.07 16.07 11.09
N ALA A 32 -2.07 16.03 10.21
CA ALA A 32 -3.41 15.57 10.55
C ALA A 32 -3.44 14.05 10.75
N LEU A 33 -2.65 13.33 9.95
CA LEU A 33 -2.49 11.88 10.06
C LEU A 33 -1.07 11.49 9.71
N THR A 34 -0.47 10.60 10.49
CA THR A 34 0.67 9.78 10.06
C THR A 34 0.33 8.33 10.33
N ALA A 35 0.30 7.50 9.30
CA ALA A 35 -0.12 6.12 9.40
C ALA A 35 0.55 5.24 8.34
N ARG A 36 0.49 3.92 8.56
CA ARG A 36 0.83 2.91 7.54
C ARG A 36 -0.46 2.37 6.93
N TRP A 37 -0.71 2.70 5.66
CA TRP A 37 -1.83 2.18 4.88
C TRP A 37 -1.47 0.81 4.33
N LEU A 38 -2.27 -0.21 4.66
CA LEU A 38 -2.16 -1.55 4.10
C LEU A 38 -3.20 -1.79 3.00
N THR A 39 -2.76 -2.18 1.81
CA THR A 39 -3.64 -2.62 0.72
C THR A 39 -3.36 -4.08 0.43
N LEU A 40 -4.42 -4.87 0.28
CA LEU A 40 -4.34 -6.28 -0.09
C LEU A 40 -5.00 -6.47 -1.46
N THR A 41 -4.25 -7.01 -2.42
CA THR A 41 -4.68 -7.20 -3.81
C THR A 41 -4.49 -8.65 -4.21
N LEU A 42 -5.51 -9.28 -4.80
CA LEU A 42 -5.38 -10.60 -5.41
C LEU A 42 -4.97 -10.42 -6.86
N ILE A 43 -3.85 -11.02 -7.24
CA ILE A 43 -3.43 -11.09 -8.63
C ILE A 43 -3.93 -12.42 -9.19
N GLU A 44 -4.92 -12.35 -10.08
CA GLU A 44 -5.37 -13.50 -10.84
C GLU A 44 -4.27 -13.89 -11.84
N ARG A 45 -3.91 -15.18 -11.85
CA ARG A 45 -2.96 -15.69 -12.83
C ARG A 45 -3.69 -15.81 -14.16
N GLN A 46 -3.25 -15.08 -15.19
CA GLN A 46 -3.71 -15.37 -16.55
C GLN A 46 -3.36 -16.83 -16.88
N PRO A 47 -4.30 -17.62 -17.43
CA PRO A 47 -3.96 -18.96 -17.90
C PRO A 47 -2.84 -18.83 -18.94
N GLU A 48 -1.80 -19.63 -18.78
CA GLU A 48 -0.75 -19.77 -19.78
C GLU A 48 -1.42 -20.31 -21.05
N THR A 49 -1.51 -19.49 -22.10
CA THR A 49 -2.00 -19.96 -23.39
C THR A 49 -0.95 -20.93 -23.94
N ALA A 50 -1.27 -22.23 -23.88
CA ALA A 50 -0.47 -23.33 -24.41
C ALA A 50 -0.45 -23.34 -25.95
#